data_AF-A0A7K7AE66-F1
#
_entry.id   AF-A0A7K7AE66-F1
#
_cell.length_a   1.000
_cell.length_b   1.000
_cell.length_c   1.000
_cell.angle_alpha   90.00
_cell.angle_beta   90.00
_cell.angle_gamma   90.00
#
_symmetry.space_group_name_H-M   'P 1'
#
loop_
_entity.id
_entity.type
_entity.pdbx_description
1 polymer ?
#
loop_
_entity_poly.entity_id
_entity_poly.type
_entity_poly.pdbx_seq_one_letter_code
_entity_poly.pdbx_strand_id
1 'polypeptide(L)'
;SGIFGERLPLRYYLSSGMLLSGLFTALFGLGYFWNIHVLWYFIIIQICNGLVQTTGWPAVVACVGNWFGKGKRGLIMGIWNSHTSVGNILGSLIAGAWVSSAWGLSFVVPGVVIASVGLVCFFFLVEHPEDVGCSPPLHHEADGGAAEEGPPLSSSRASLEPKEGAEEPAAISFLGALRIPGVVEFSLCLLFAKLVSYTFLYWLPLYIVNVAHFGAKEAGDLSTLFDVGGILGGIIAGLVSDYTGGRATTCCVMLVVAAPMV
;
A
#
# COMPACT_ATOMS: atom_id res chain seq x y z
N SER A 1 0.91 -6.40 -11.29
CA SER A 1 0.16 -5.14 -11.26
C SER A 1 1.00 -3.94 -11.72
N GLY A 2 2.26 -3.77 -11.27
CA GLY A 2 3.10 -2.61 -11.65
C GLY A 2 3.15 -2.26 -13.14
N ILE A 3 3.49 -3.22 -14.00
CA ILE A 3 3.59 -3.00 -15.47
C ILE A 3 2.25 -2.58 -16.12
N PHE A 4 1.12 -3.06 -15.57
CA PHE A 4 -0.20 -2.70 -16.07
C PHE A 4 -0.69 -1.35 -15.50
N GLY A 5 -0.26 -0.99 -14.29
CA GLY A 5 -0.58 0.29 -13.65
C GLY A 5 0.09 1.49 -14.32
N GLU A 6 1.21 1.28 -15.01
CA GLU A 6 1.91 2.33 -15.78
C GLU A 6 1.22 2.68 -17.11
N ARG A 7 0.35 1.79 -17.62
CA ARG A 7 -0.27 1.93 -18.96
C ARG A 7 -1.75 2.22 -18.93
N LEU A 8 -2.38 2.16 -17.76
CA LEU A 8 -3.80 2.42 -17.57
C LEU A 8 -4.00 3.66 -16.70
N PRO A 9 -5.02 4.49 -16.98
CA PRO A 9 -5.37 5.59 -16.09
C PRO A 9 -5.64 5.06 -14.68
N LEU A 10 -4.95 5.65 -13.70
CA LEU A 10 -4.78 5.15 -12.35
C LEU A 10 -6.13 5.04 -11.61
N ARG A 11 -7.07 5.94 -11.92
CA ARG A 11 -8.44 5.97 -11.39
C ARG A 11 -9.23 4.75 -11.81
N TYR A 12 -9.19 4.39 -13.09
CA TYR A 12 -9.90 3.22 -13.58
C TYR A 12 -9.27 1.94 -13.06
N TYR A 13 -7.93 1.89 -13.01
CA TYR A 13 -7.20 0.74 -12.48
C TYR A 13 -7.50 0.52 -10.99
N LEU A 14 -7.41 1.55 -10.16
CA LEU A 14 -7.70 1.48 -8.72
C LEU A 14 -9.18 1.16 -8.46
N SER A 15 -10.10 1.88 -9.11
CA SER A 15 -11.53 1.74 -8.83
C SER A 15 -12.07 0.39 -9.29
N SER A 16 -11.63 -0.12 -10.45
CA SER A 16 -12.01 -1.46 -10.91
C SER A 16 -11.46 -2.55 -9.99
N GLY A 17 -10.23 -2.40 -9.50
CA GLY A 17 -9.64 -3.27 -8.49
C GLY A 17 -10.47 -3.31 -7.21
N MET A 18 -10.83 -2.14 -6.66
CA MET A 18 -11.64 -2.06 -5.44
C MET A 18 -13.04 -2.66 -5.61
N LEU A 19 -13.75 -2.33 -6.70
CA LEU A 19 -15.08 -2.88 -6.98
C LEU A 19 -15.05 -4.40 -7.09
N LEU A 20 -14.05 -4.94 -7.81
CA LEU A 20 -13.94 -6.36 -8.06
C LEU A 20 -13.45 -7.12 -6.81
N SER A 21 -12.59 -6.53 -5.98
CA SER A 21 -12.24 -7.06 -4.66
C SER A 21 -13.44 -7.07 -3.71
N GLY A 22 -14.26 -6.01 -3.72
CA GLY A 22 -15.52 -5.96 -2.97
C GLY A 22 -16.48 -7.07 -3.39
N LEU A 23 -16.63 -7.29 -4.70
CA LEU A 23 -17.44 -8.38 -5.25
C LEU A 23 -16.96 -9.76 -4.80
N PHE A 24 -15.67 -10.08 -4.99
CA PHE A 24 -15.16 -11.40 -4.60
C PHE A 24 -15.19 -11.64 -3.10
N THR A 25 -14.98 -10.60 -2.29
CA THR A 25 -15.11 -10.68 -0.83
C THR A 25 -16.58 -10.93 -0.43
N ALA A 26 -17.52 -10.24 -1.08
CA ALA A 26 -18.95 -10.49 -0.84
C ALA A 26 -19.37 -11.90 -1.30
N LEU A 27 -18.89 -12.38 -2.45
CA LEU A 27 -19.13 -13.75 -2.92
C LEU A 27 -18.65 -14.79 -1.90
N PHE A 28 -17.48 -14.59 -1.29
CA PHE A 28 -17.00 -15.48 -0.21
C PHE A 28 -18.02 -15.58 0.93
N GLY A 29 -18.57 -14.44 1.36
CA GLY A 29 -19.61 -14.41 2.41
C GLY A 29 -20.96 -14.97 1.98
N LEU A 30 -21.35 -14.81 0.71
CA LEU A 30 -22.59 -15.37 0.16
C LEU A 30 -22.61 -16.91 0.15
N GLY A 31 -21.45 -17.55 0.23
CA GLY A 31 -21.34 -19.00 0.43
C GLY A 31 -22.13 -19.50 1.66
N TYR A 32 -22.21 -18.69 2.73
CA TYR A 32 -23.05 -18.97 3.89
C TYR A 32 -24.55 -19.02 3.54
N PHE A 33 -25.06 -17.99 2.86
CA PHE A 33 -26.48 -17.87 2.53
C PHE A 33 -26.94 -18.89 1.48
N TRP A 34 -26.07 -19.20 0.53
CA TRP A 34 -26.33 -20.22 -0.49
C TRP A 34 -26.10 -21.65 -0.01
N ASN A 35 -25.77 -21.86 1.28
CA ASN A 35 -25.48 -23.18 1.85
C ASN A 35 -24.42 -23.97 1.06
N ILE A 36 -23.40 -23.28 0.53
CA ILE A 36 -22.32 -23.90 -0.22
C ILE A 36 -21.28 -24.46 0.76
N HIS A 37 -21.20 -25.80 0.82
CA HIS A 37 -20.26 -26.52 1.69
C HIS A 37 -19.08 -27.12 0.90
N VAL A 38 -18.80 -26.60 -0.30
CA VAL A 38 -17.74 -27.11 -1.19
C VAL A 38 -16.47 -26.29 -1.01
N LEU A 39 -15.39 -26.89 -0.51
CA LEU A 39 -14.11 -26.22 -0.25
C LEU A 39 -13.55 -25.51 -1.49
N TRP A 40 -13.67 -26.12 -2.66
CA TRP A 40 -13.17 -25.56 -3.92
C TRP A 40 -13.78 -24.21 -4.28
N TYR A 41 -15.04 -23.97 -3.89
CA TYR A 41 -15.67 -22.66 -4.08
C TYR A 41 -14.89 -21.57 -3.35
N PHE A 42 -14.60 -21.79 -2.07
CA PHE A 42 -13.87 -20.82 -1.24
C PHE A 42 -12.44 -20.60 -1.73
N ILE A 43 -11.76 -21.66 -2.15
CA ILE A 43 -10.40 -21.57 -2.71
C ILE A 43 -10.38 -20.71 -3.98
N ILE A 44 -11.27 -20.99 -4.93
CA ILE A 44 -11.31 -20.27 -6.21
C ILE A 44 -11.64 -18.80 -5.98
N ILE A 45 -12.66 -18.50 -5.17
CA ILE A 45 -13.04 -17.12 -4.84
C ILE A 45 -11.89 -16.39 -4.14
N GLN A 46 -11.15 -17.05 -3.23
CA GLN A 46 -10.02 -16.44 -2.54
C GLN A 46 -8.85 -16.15 -3.50
N ILE A 47 -8.56 -17.04 -4.45
CA ILE A 47 -7.55 -16.82 -5.48
C ILE A 47 -7.93 -15.61 -6.34
N CYS A 48 -9.17 -15.56 -6.82
CA CYS A 48 -9.67 -14.42 -7.59
C CYS A 48 -9.59 -13.11 -6.79
N ASN A 49 -10.03 -13.12 -5.53
CA ASN A 49 -9.95 -11.97 -4.65
C ASN A 49 -8.49 -11.48 -4.49
N GLY A 50 -7.57 -12.42 -4.23
CA GLY A 50 -6.14 -12.12 -4.07
C GLY A 50 -5.53 -11.49 -5.32
N LEU A 51 -5.80 -12.04 -6.51
CA LEU A 51 -5.31 -11.49 -7.78
C LEU A 51 -5.75 -10.04 -7.97
N VAL A 52 -7.01 -9.74 -7.68
CA VAL A 52 -7.57 -8.40 -7.82
C VAL A 52 -7.01 -7.44 -6.77
N GLN A 53 -6.83 -7.88 -5.52
CA GLN A 53 -6.26 -7.03 -4.47
C GLN A 53 -4.83 -6.57 -4.76
N THR A 54 -4.06 -7.32 -5.57
CA THR A 54 -2.69 -6.93 -5.96
C THR A 54 -2.60 -5.61 -6.74
N THR A 55 -3.74 -5.13 -7.26
CA THR A 55 -3.83 -3.87 -8.02
C THR A 55 -3.83 -2.64 -7.11
N GLY A 56 -4.31 -2.76 -5.86
CA GLY A 56 -4.56 -1.61 -4.99
C GLY A 56 -3.29 -0.91 -4.52
N TRP A 57 -2.34 -1.66 -3.96
CA TRP A 57 -1.11 -1.08 -3.39
C TRP A 57 -0.28 -0.24 -4.38
N PRO A 58 0.14 -0.75 -5.55
CA PRO A 58 0.95 0.04 -6.48
C PRO A 58 0.22 1.28 -7.01
N ALA A 59 -1.10 1.19 -7.22
CA ALA A 59 -1.90 2.32 -7.69
C ALA A 59 -1.97 3.44 -6.64
N VAL A 60 -2.23 3.11 -5.38
CA VAL A 60 -2.30 4.11 -4.31
C VAL A 60 -0.94 4.73 -4.03
N VAL A 61 0.14 3.93 -4.02
CA VAL A 61 1.50 4.45 -3.84
C VAL A 61 1.88 5.41 -4.97
N ALA A 62 1.50 5.12 -6.21
CA ALA A 62 1.70 6.02 -7.34
C ALA A 62 0.88 7.33 -7.19
N CYS A 63 -0.40 7.26 -6.81
CA CYS A 63 -1.20 8.47 -6.52
C CYS A 63 -0.55 9.37 -5.46
N VAL A 64 -0.09 8.77 -4.34
CA VAL A 64 0.60 9.52 -3.27
C VAL A 64 1.91 10.12 -3.78
N GLY A 65 2.65 9.39 -4.61
CA GLY A 65 3.88 9.89 -5.25
C GLY A 65 3.66 11.09 -6.16
N ASN A 66 2.57 11.10 -6.93
CA ASN A 66 2.20 12.20 -7.83
C ASN A 66 1.83 13.48 -7.06
N TRP A 67 1.12 13.33 -5.94
CA TRP A 67 0.64 14.45 -5.14
C TRP A 67 1.71 15.02 -4.18
N PHE A 68 2.65 14.20 -3.73
CA PHE A 68 3.58 14.58 -2.67
C PHE A 68 5.05 14.44 -3.09
N GLY A 69 5.75 15.59 -3.15
CA GLY A 69 7.17 15.69 -3.50
C GLY A 69 8.14 15.12 -2.45
N LYS A 70 9.44 15.46 -2.57
CA LYS A 70 10.52 14.88 -1.74
C LYS A 70 10.61 15.42 -0.29
N GLY A 71 9.95 16.53 0.05
CA GLY A 71 10.22 17.29 1.29
C GLY A 71 9.67 16.73 2.61
N LYS A 72 8.58 15.95 2.62
CA LYS A 72 7.95 15.37 3.83
C LYS A 72 7.46 13.94 3.63
N ARG A 73 8.24 13.13 2.91
CA ARG A 73 7.81 11.79 2.48
C ARG A 73 7.60 10.84 3.67
N GLY A 74 8.40 10.96 4.73
CA GLY A 74 8.30 10.11 5.92
C GLY A 74 7.00 10.33 6.68
N LEU A 75 6.63 11.57 6.97
CA LEU A 75 5.38 11.92 7.64
C LEU A 75 4.16 11.49 6.82
N ILE A 76 4.17 11.78 5.52
CA ILE A 76 3.06 11.47 4.63
C ILE A 76 2.86 9.95 4.54
N MET A 77 3.94 9.19 4.37
CA MET A 77 3.89 7.73 4.36
C MET A 77 3.53 7.15 5.73
N GLY A 78 3.96 7.78 6.84
CA GLY A 78 3.60 7.37 8.20
C GLY A 78 2.11 7.55 8.51
N ILE A 79 1.55 8.71 8.17
CA ILE A 79 0.10 8.97 8.26
C ILE A 79 -0.64 8.01 7.35
N TRP A 80 -0.20 7.86 6.09
CA TRP A 80 -0.84 6.97 5.14
C TRP A 80 -0.86 5.53 5.64
N ASN A 81 0.27 4.98 6.11
CA ASN A 81 0.37 3.60 6.60
C ASN A 81 -0.58 3.28 7.78
N SER A 82 -1.07 4.31 8.49
CA SER A 82 -2.11 4.17 9.52
C SER A 82 -3.40 3.55 8.98
N HIS A 83 -3.64 3.63 7.67
CA HIS A 83 -4.76 2.95 7.01
C HIS A 83 -4.79 1.44 7.29
N THR A 84 -3.62 0.80 7.45
CA THR A 84 -3.52 -0.66 7.64
C THR A 84 -4.09 -1.04 9.01
N SER A 85 -3.66 -0.32 10.05
CA SER A 85 -4.15 -0.51 11.41
C SER A 85 -5.63 -0.19 11.55
N VAL A 86 -6.12 0.90 10.92
CA VAL A 86 -7.56 1.20 10.88
C VAL A 86 -8.34 0.07 10.21
N GLY A 87 -7.82 -0.48 9.10
CA GLY A 87 -8.40 -1.63 8.42
C GLY A 87 -8.46 -2.88 9.31
N ASN A 88 -7.40 -3.19 10.06
CA ASN A 88 -7.36 -4.31 11.00
C ASN A 88 -8.43 -4.17 12.10
N ILE A 89 -8.52 -3.00 12.72
CA ILE A 89 -9.50 -2.71 13.77
C ILE A 89 -10.92 -2.89 13.22
N LEU A 90 -11.25 -2.26 12.09
CA LEU A 90 -12.57 -2.38 11.47
C LEU A 90 -12.86 -3.83 11.06
N GLY A 91 -11.87 -4.55 10.51
CA GLY A 91 -11.99 -5.95 10.14
C GLY A 91 -12.34 -6.85 11.32
N SER A 92 -11.63 -6.70 12.44
CA SER A 92 -11.89 -7.46 13.67
C SER A 92 -13.25 -7.11 14.29
N LEU A 93 -13.63 -5.83 14.33
CA LEU A 93 -14.92 -5.39 14.89
C LEU A 93 -16.11 -5.91 14.05
N ILE A 94 -16.04 -5.79 12.72
CA ILE A 94 -17.09 -6.28 11.82
C ILE A 94 -17.18 -7.81 11.90
N ALA A 95 -16.05 -8.50 11.92
CA ALA A 95 -16.03 -9.96 12.07
C ALA A 95 -16.64 -10.38 13.41
N GLY A 96 -16.24 -9.75 14.51
CA GLY A 96 -16.73 -10.03 15.86
C GLY A 96 -18.24 -9.80 16.03
N ALA A 97 -18.80 -8.81 15.33
CA ALA A 97 -20.24 -8.53 15.38
C ALA A 97 -21.10 -9.64 14.75
N TRP A 98 -20.62 -10.29 13.69
CA TRP A 98 -21.42 -11.20 12.86
C TRP A 98 -21.00 -12.67 12.94
N VAL A 99 -19.82 -12.98 13.49
CA VAL A 99 -19.24 -14.34 13.52
C VAL A 99 -20.16 -15.38 14.17
N SER A 100 -20.90 -15.02 15.23
CA SER A 100 -21.76 -15.94 15.98
C SER A 100 -23.16 -16.11 15.39
N SER A 101 -23.65 -15.12 14.64
CA SER A 101 -25.02 -15.11 14.12
C SER A 101 -25.08 -15.53 12.66
N ALA A 102 -24.30 -14.84 11.81
CA ALA A 102 -24.29 -15.04 10.38
C ALA A 102 -22.89 -14.68 9.84
N TRP A 103 -21.95 -15.63 9.94
CA TRP A 103 -20.55 -15.38 9.58
C TRP A 103 -20.36 -14.89 8.14
N GLY A 104 -21.29 -15.19 7.23
CA GLY A 104 -21.28 -14.64 5.88
C GLY A 104 -21.29 -13.10 5.84
N LEU A 105 -21.98 -12.45 6.78
CA LEU A 105 -22.03 -10.99 6.88
C LEU A 105 -20.68 -10.37 7.28
N SER A 106 -19.82 -11.14 7.96
CA SER A 106 -18.45 -10.72 8.26
C SER A 106 -17.62 -10.46 7.00
N PHE A 107 -18.02 -10.99 5.84
CA PHE A 107 -17.35 -10.78 4.55
C PHE A 107 -18.20 -9.94 3.58
N VAL A 108 -19.53 -10.09 3.59
CA VAL A 108 -20.42 -9.27 2.75
C VAL A 108 -20.33 -7.79 3.12
N VAL A 109 -20.34 -7.45 4.42
CA VAL A 109 -20.31 -6.04 4.86
C VAL A 109 -19.00 -5.36 4.43
N PRO A 110 -17.79 -5.89 4.71
CA PRO A 110 -16.55 -5.30 4.20
C PRO A 110 -16.49 -5.25 2.67
N GLY A 111 -17.02 -6.28 1.98
CA GLY A 111 -17.10 -6.28 0.52
C GLY A 111 -17.90 -5.11 -0.05
N VAL A 112 -19.07 -4.83 0.55
CA VAL A 112 -19.91 -3.67 0.19
C VAL A 112 -19.21 -2.35 0.50
N VAL A 113 -18.53 -2.24 1.65
CA VAL A 113 -17.78 -1.02 2.00
C VAL A 113 -16.68 -0.76 0.98
N ILE A 114 -15.85 -1.77 0.64
CA ILE A 114 -14.77 -1.63 -0.34
C ILE A 114 -15.33 -1.24 -1.72
N ALA A 115 -16.40 -1.88 -2.17
CA ALA A 115 -17.05 -1.54 -3.44
C ALA A 115 -17.58 -0.09 -3.44
N SER A 116 -18.21 0.34 -2.34
CA SER A 116 -18.73 1.70 -2.19
C SER A 116 -17.62 2.74 -2.23
N VAL A 117 -16.52 2.51 -1.52
CA VAL A 117 -15.34 3.39 -1.58
C VAL A 117 -14.71 3.37 -2.97
N GLY A 118 -14.67 2.21 -3.65
CA GLY A 118 -14.21 2.12 -5.04
C GLY A 118 -15.05 2.98 -5.99
N LEU A 119 -16.36 3.06 -5.79
CA LEU A 119 -17.24 3.94 -6.55
C LEU A 119 -16.98 5.42 -6.25
N VAL A 120 -16.73 5.77 -4.98
CA VAL A 120 -16.34 7.14 -4.61
C VAL A 120 -15.00 7.52 -5.25
N CYS A 121 -14.01 6.63 -5.22
CA CYS A 121 -12.74 6.83 -5.90
C CYS A 121 -12.94 7.02 -7.42
N PHE A 122 -13.87 6.28 -8.03
CA PHE A 122 -14.14 6.44 -9.45
C PHE A 122 -14.62 7.86 -9.82
N PHE A 123 -15.45 8.48 -8.97
CA PHE A 123 -15.98 9.82 -9.23
C PHE A 123 -15.05 10.95 -8.78
N PHE A 124 -14.30 10.76 -7.68
CA PHE A 124 -13.58 11.85 -7.01
C PHE A 124 -12.05 11.73 -7.05
N LEU A 125 -11.49 10.60 -7.49
CA LEU A 125 -10.03 10.46 -7.53
C LEU A 125 -9.45 11.32 -8.66
N VAL A 126 -8.58 12.25 -8.28
CA VAL A 126 -7.77 13.06 -9.17
C VAL A 126 -6.36 12.48 -9.19
N GLU A 127 -5.95 11.98 -10.35
CA GLU A 127 -4.70 11.23 -10.52
C GLU A 127 -3.47 12.13 -10.53
N HIS A 128 -3.61 13.30 -11.14
CA HIS A 128 -2.52 14.27 -11.27
C HIS A 128 -2.97 15.63 -10.74
N PRO A 129 -2.11 16.34 -9.98
CA PRO A 129 -2.42 17.70 -9.52
C PRO A 129 -2.70 18.66 -10.69
N GLU A 130 -2.14 18.38 -11.86
CA GLU A 130 -2.35 19.15 -13.10
C GLU A 130 -3.82 19.16 -13.55
N ASP A 131 -4.56 18.08 -13.32
CA ASP A 131 -5.98 17.94 -13.70
C ASP A 131 -6.89 18.91 -12.92
N VAL A 132 -6.43 19.41 -11.77
CA VAL A 132 -7.11 20.42 -10.94
C VAL A 132 -6.41 21.78 -10.97
N GLY A 133 -5.43 21.97 -11.87
CA GLY A 133 -4.69 23.22 -12.01
C GLY A 133 -3.68 23.48 -10.89
N CYS A 134 -3.33 22.46 -10.09
CA CYS A 134 -2.24 22.56 -9.12
C CYS A 134 -0.90 22.28 -9.80
N SER A 135 0.12 23.07 -9.46
CA SER A 135 1.49 22.81 -9.94
C SER A 135 2.01 21.50 -9.34
N PRO A 136 2.60 20.61 -10.17
CA PRO A 136 3.19 19.39 -9.66
C PRO A 136 4.29 19.73 -8.65
N PRO A 137 4.42 18.96 -7.55
CA PRO A 137 5.50 19.20 -6.60
C PRO A 137 6.84 19.08 -7.34
N LEU A 138 7.72 20.07 -7.16
CA LEU A 138 9.07 20.16 -7.74
C LEU A 138 9.78 18.81 -7.66
N HIS A 139 9.67 18.02 -8.73
CA HIS A 139 10.56 16.93 -9.02
C HIS A 139 11.78 17.62 -9.62
N HIS A 140 12.86 17.73 -8.85
CA HIS A 140 14.15 18.04 -9.44
C HIS A 140 14.45 16.89 -10.40
N GLU A 141 14.08 17.07 -11.67
CA GLU A 141 14.77 16.43 -12.77
C GLU A 141 16.21 16.93 -12.70
N ALA A 142 17.12 15.99 -12.52
CA ALA A 142 18.50 16.23 -12.84
C ALA A 142 18.61 16.18 -14.36
N ASP A 143 19.15 17.26 -14.90
CA ASP A 143 19.70 17.46 -16.24
C ASP A 143 18.76 18.02 -17.31
N GLY A 144 18.95 19.30 -17.63
CA GLY A 144 18.16 20.01 -18.63
C GLY A 144 18.31 21.54 -18.60
N GLY A 145 19.55 22.04 -18.68
CA GLY A 145 19.84 23.39 -19.20
C GLY A 145 19.43 24.58 -18.32
N ALA A 146 20.39 25.08 -17.54
CA ALA A 146 20.36 26.46 -17.09
C ALA A 146 20.29 27.39 -18.33
N ALA A 147 19.21 28.14 -18.43
CA ALA A 147 19.10 29.25 -19.36
C ALA A 147 19.97 30.41 -18.83
N GLU A 148 21.13 30.61 -19.45
CA GLU A 148 21.78 31.92 -19.49
C GLU A 148 21.70 32.48 -20.91
N GLU A 149 21.22 33.72 -20.99
CA GLU A 149 21.05 34.54 -22.18
C GLU A 149 22.40 35.09 -22.70
N GLY A 150 22.63 35.05 -24.03
CA GLY A 150 23.69 35.82 -24.70
C GLY A 150 23.94 35.42 -26.18
N PRO A 151 24.33 36.34 -27.10
CA PRO A 151 23.83 36.39 -28.49
C PRO A 151 24.82 35.84 -29.58
N PRO A 152 24.43 35.80 -30.88
CA PRO A 152 24.77 34.73 -31.84
C PRO A 152 25.98 35.05 -32.74
N LEU A 153 26.59 34.03 -33.37
CA LEU A 153 27.03 34.04 -34.79
C LEU A 153 27.88 32.81 -35.19
N SER A 154 27.59 32.35 -36.41
CA SER A 154 28.49 31.72 -37.39
C SER A 154 28.66 30.19 -37.44
N SER A 155 28.05 29.64 -38.50
CA SER A 155 28.61 28.69 -39.46
C SER A 155 29.14 27.34 -38.98
N SER A 156 28.41 26.27 -39.28
CA SER A 156 28.73 25.44 -40.47
C SER A 156 27.81 24.22 -40.54
N ARG A 157 27.14 24.07 -41.68
CA ARG A 157 26.40 22.87 -42.09
C ARG A 157 27.37 21.71 -42.29
N ALA A 158 27.06 20.54 -41.75
CA ALA A 158 27.23 19.27 -42.47
C ALA A 158 26.46 18.13 -41.78
N SER A 159 25.71 17.41 -42.61
CA SER A 159 25.32 16.00 -42.46
C SER A 159 24.04 15.67 -41.69
N LEU A 160 23.05 15.26 -42.49
CA LEU A 160 21.79 14.63 -42.13
C LEU A 160 22.03 13.22 -41.58
N GLU A 161 21.58 12.96 -40.35
CA GLU A 161 21.13 11.65 -39.91
C GLU A 161 19.82 11.83 -39.11
N PRO A 162 18.77 11.02 -39.36
CA PRO A 162 17.55 11.07 -38.57
C PRO A 162 17.84 10.51 -37.17
N LYS A 163 17.65 11.33 -36.12
CA LYS A 163 17.55 10.84 -34.74
C LYS A 163 16.24 10.04 -34.61
N GLU A 164 16.34 8.75 -34.88
CA GLU A 164 15.35 7.74 -34.49
C GLU A 164 15.19 7.73 -32.96
N GLY A 165 13.94 7.62 -32.53
CA GLY A 165 13.50 7.00 -31.27
C GLY A 165 14.13 7.52 -29.98
N ALA A 166 13.40 8.38 -29.27
CA ALA A 166 13.52 8.42 -27.82
C ALA A 166 13.16 7.01 -27.28
N GLU A 167 14.18 6.21 -26.95
CA GLU A 167 14.00 4.93 -26.27
C GLU A 167 13.40 5.21 -24.89
N GLU A 168 12.14 4.81 -24.67
CA GLU A 168 11.60 4.66 -23.33
C GLU A 168 12.54 3.74 -22.52
N PRO A 169 12.95 4.10 -21.29
CA PRO A 169 13.90 3.30 -20.53
C PRO A 169 13.35 1.89 -20.33
N ALA A 170 14.04 0.90 -20.90
CA ALA A 170 13.62 -0.49 -20.84
C ALA A 170 13.45 -0.95 -19.38
N ALA A 171 12.28 -1.51 -19.06
CA ALA A 171 11.97 -2.01 -17.73
C ALA A 171 13.03 -3.02 -17.26
N ILE A 172 13.55 -2.81 -16.05
CA ILE A 172 14.58 -3.67 -15.46
C ILE A 172 14.01 -5.09 -15.27
N SER A 173 14.68 -6.10 -15.83
CA SER A 173 14.32 -7.52 -15.64
C SER A 173 14.42 -7.93 -14.17
N PHE A 174 13.61 -8.89 -13.71
CA PHE A 174 13.58 -9.38 -12.31
C PHE A 174 14.97 -9.75 -11.78
N LEU A 175 15.78 -10.44 -12.59
CA LEU A 175 17.13 -10.83 -12.21
C LEU A 175 18.08 -9.62 -12.18
N GLY A 176 17.81 -8.60 -13.00
CA GLY A 176 18.50 -7.30 -12.96
C GLY A 176 18.19 -6.54 -11.68
N ALA A 177 16.93 -6.54 -11.23
CA ALA A 177 16.50 -5.91 -9.98
C ALA A 177 17.12 -6.60 -8.75
N LEU A 178 17.23 -7.93 -8.76
CA LEU A 178 17.85 -8.69 -7.67
C LEU A 178 19.37 -8.44 -7.55
N ARG A 179 20.02 -8.07 -8.65
CA ARG A 179 21.47 -7.80 -8.71
C ARG A 179 21.84 -6.39 -8.25
N ILE A 180 20.86 -5.53 -7.98
CA ILE A 180 21.10 -4.19 -7.44
C ILE A 180 21.64 -4.32 -6.01
N PRO A 181 22.79 -3.68 -5.69
CA PRO A 181 23.41 -3.77 -4.37
C PRO A 181 22.45 -3.25 -3.29
N GLY A 182 22.30 -4.03 -2.21
CA GLY A 182 21.42 -3.72 -1.07
C GLY A 182 19.97 -4.22 -1.20
N VAL A 183 19.45 -4.54 -2.39
CA VAL A 183 18.05 -4.98 -2.54
C VAL A 183 17.76 -6.27 -1.77
N VAL A 184 18.65 -7.24 -1.83
CA VAL A 184 18.51 -8.53 -1.12
C VAL A 184 18.53 -8.32 0.40
N GLU A 185 19.45 -7.49 0.90
CA GLU A 185 19.58 -7.18 2.33
C GLU A 185 18.33 -6.48 2.87
N PHE A 186 17.86 -5.43 2.18
CA PHE A 186 16.62 -4.74 2.55
C PHE A 186 15.40 -5.66 2.46
N SER A 187 15.33 -6.53 1.44
CA SER A 187 14.23 -7.50 1.28
C SER A 187 14.20 -8.51 2.42
N LEU A 188 15.35 -9.04 2.83
CA LEU A 188 15.45 -9.95 3.97
C LEU A 188 15.09 -9.26 5.29
N CYS A 189 15.57 -8.03 5.52
CA CYS A 189 15.18 -7.25 6.69
C CYS A 189 13.66 -7.02 6.75
N LEU A 190 13.05 -6.62 5.63
CA LEU A 190 11.60 -6.46 5.53
C LEU A 190 10.85 -7.77 5.75
N LEU A 191 11.38 -8.91 5.27
CA LEU A 191 10.80 -10.23 5.48
C LEU A 191 10.75 -10.58 6.97
N PHE A 192 11.86 -10.42 7.71
CA PHE A 192 11.89 -10.69 9.15
C PHE A 192 11.00 -9.71 9.94
N ALA A 193 11.05 -8.42 9.62
CA ALA A 193 10.21 -7.41 10.26
C ALA A 193 8.72 -7.72 10.04
N LYS A 194 8.32 -8.12 8.82
CA LYS A 194 6.94 -8.55 8.54
C LYS A 194 6.55 -9.84 9.23
N LEU A 195 7.45 -10.82 9.30
CA LEU A 195 7.20 -12.08 10.00
C LEU A 195 6.87 -11.82 11.48
N VAL A 196 7.69 -11.00 12.16
CA VAL A 196 7.46 -10.62 13.55
C VAL A 196 6.13 -9.86 13.68
N SER A 197 5.89 -8.88 12.81
CA SER A 197 4.66 -8.07 12.83
C SER A 197 3.39 -8.92 12.69
N TYR A 198 3.37 -9.86 11.73
CA TYR A 198 2.24 -10.77 11.55
C TYR A 198 2.09 -11.78 12.67
N THR A 199 3.21 -12.23 13.25
CA THR A 199 3.17 -13.10 14.43
C THR A 199 2.45 -12.39 15.56
N PHE A 200 2.83 -11.16 15.89
CA PHE A 200 2.10 -10.40 16.92
C PHE A 200 0.64 -10.16 16.53
N LEU A 201 0.33 -9.74 15.31
CA LEU A 201 -1.06 -9.48 14.89
C LEU A 201 -1.98 -10.71 15.07
N TYR A 202 -1.52 -11.90 14.67
CA TYR A 202 -2.35 -13.11 14.71
C TYR A 202 -2.26 -13.89 16.02
N TRP A 203 -1.06 -13.98 16.63
CA TRP A 203 -0.86 -14.74 17.86
C TRP A 203 -1.18 -13.95 19.12
N LEU A 204 -1.10 -12.61 19.12
CA LEU A 204 -1.40 -11.83 20.32
C LEU A 204 -2.85 -12.05 20.80
N PRO A 205 -3.89 -11.95 19.94
CA PRO A 205 -5.26 -12.22 20.38
C PRO A 205 -5.43 -13.67 20.88
N LEU A 206 -4.83 -14.64 20.17
CA LEU A 206 -4.91 -16.07 20.51
C LEU A 206 -4.22 -16.38 21.84
N TYR A 207 -3.07 -15.75 22.09
CA TYR A 207 -2.31 -15.86 23.34
C TYR A 207 -3.10 -15.29 24.52
N ILE A 208 -3.70 -14.10 24.35
CA ILE A 208 -4.51 -13.46 25.39
C ILE A 208 -5.72 -14.32 25.76
N VAL A 209 -6.42 -14.91 24.77
CA VAL A 209 -7.55 -15.79 25.04
C VAL A 209 -7.13 -17.08 25.78
N ASN A 210 -6.04 -17.71 25.33
CA ASN A 210 -5.66 -19.04 25.85
C ASN A 210 -4.89 -18.99 27.18
N VAL A 211 -4.08 -17.95 27.40
CA VAL A 211 -3.18 -17.87 28.57
C VAL A 211 -3.71 -16.91 29.62
N ALA A 212 -4.33 -15.81 29.22
CA ALA A 212 -4.86 -14.81 30.15
C ALA A 212 -6.37 -15.01 30.46
N HIS A 213 -7.00 -16.05 29.88
CA HIS A 213 -8.40 -16.45 30.10
C HIS A 213 -9.44 -15.33 29.86
N PHE A 214 -9.09 -14.31 29.07
CA PHE A 214 -10.02 -13.25 28.70
C PHE A 214 -11.03 -13.74 27.65
N GLY A 215 -12.24 -13.19 27.67
CA GLY A 215 -13.25 -13.48 26.66
C GLY A 215 -12.83 -13.03 25.26
N ALA A 216 -13.32 -13.69 24.21
CA ALA A 216 -12.96 -13.38 22.81
C ALA A 216 -13.17 -11.90 22.42
N LYS A 217 -14.16 -11.24 23.03
CA LYS A 217 -14.41 -9.81 22.84
C LYS A 217 -13.31 -8.94 23.46
N GLU A 218 -12.89 -9.25 24.68
CA GLU A 218 -11.88 -8.49 25.42
C GLU A 218 -10.47 -8.67 24.83
N ALA A 219 -10.17 -9.85 24.30
CA ALA A 219 -8.94 -10.08 23.54
C ALA A 219 -8.91 -9.29 22.20
N GLY A 220 -10.07 -9.17 21.54
CA GLY A 220 -10.23 -8.31 20.37
C GLY A 220 -10.00 -6.84 20.72
N ASP A 221 -10.60 -6.36 21.81
CA ASP A 221 -10.40 -4.99 22.30
C ASP A 221 -8.92 -4.74 22.66
N LEU A 222 -8.24 -5.69 23.32
CA LEU A 222 -6.82 -5.56 23.64
C LEU A 222 -5.93 -5.57 22.38
N SER A 223 -6.30 -6.31 21.33
CA SER A 223 -5.57 -6.27 20.05
C SER A 223 -5.70 -4.91 19.35
N THR A 224 -6.77 -4.15 19.57
CA THR A 224 -6.87 -2.79 19.02
C THR A 224 -5.78 -1.86 19.56
N LEU A 225 -5.30 -2.07 20.79
CA LEU A 225 -4.19 -1.29 21.35
C LEU A 225 -2.89 -1.50 20.55
N PHE A 226 -2.66 -2.71 20.05
CA PHE A 226 -1.52 -3.00 19.18
C PHE A 226 -1.61 -2.23 17.86
N ASP A 227 -2.79 -2.20 17.24
CA ASP A 227 -3.03 -1.42 16.02
C ASP A 227 -2.92 0.10 16.26
N VAL A 228 -3.45 0.61 17.38
CA VAL A 228 -3.31 2.02 17.78
C VAL A 228 -1.84 2.39 18.01
N GLY A 229 -1.07 1.51 18.67
CA GLY A 229 0.37 1.67 18.80
C GLY A 229 1.08 1.72 17.45
N GLY A 230 0.66 0.91 16.49
CA GLY A 230 1.15 0.94 15.10
C GLY A 230 0.90 2.27 14.39
N ILE A 231 -0.29 2.88 14.58
CA ILE A 231 -0.63 4.20 14.03
C ILE A 231 0.30 5.28 14.61
N LEU A 232 0.36 5.38 15.94
CA LEU A 232 1.17 6.39 16.62
C LEU A 232 2.65 6.21 16.31
N GLY A 233 3.14 4.97 16.36
CA GLY A 233 4.51 4.61 16.04
C GLY A 233 4.87 4.98 14.59
N GLY A 234 4.01 4.67 13.61
CA GLY A 234 4.24 5.00 12.21
C GLY A 234 4.31 6.52 11.94
N ILE A 235 3.44 7.30 12.57
CA ILE A 235 3.45 8.76 12.44
C ILE A 235 4.70 9.36 13.09
N ILE A 236 5.04 8.95 14.32
CA ILE A 236 6.23 9.42 15.03
C ILE A 236 7.50 9.01 14.26
N ALA A 237 7.57 7.78 13.74
CA ALA A 237 8.65 7.32 12.87
C ALA A 237 8.84 8.24 11.67
N GLY A 238 7.72 8.56 10.99
CA GLY A 238 7.70 9.44 9.83
C GLY A 238 8.23 10.83 10.16
N LEU A 239 7.78 11.41 11.27
CA LEU A 239 8.24 12.72 11.76
C LEU A 239 9.73 12.73 12.09
N VAL A 240 10.19 11.75 12.88
CA VAL A 240 11.61 11.66 13.29
C VAL A 240 12.51 11.43 12.07
N SER A 241 12.07 10.60 11.14
CA SER A 241 12.77 10.32 9.89
C SER A 241 12.91 11.56 9.00
N ASP A 242 11.84 12.34 8.87
CA ASP A 242 11.86 13.60 8.13
C ASP A 242 12.72 14.68 8.82
N TYR A 243 12.70 14.75 10.16
CA TYR A 243 13.48 15.72 10.92
C TYR A 243 14.99 15.41 10.92
N THR A 244 15.35 14.13 11.05
CA THR A 244 16.76 13.69 11.13
C THR A 244 17.41 13.54 9.75
N GLY A 245 16.62 13.43 8.67
CA GLY A 245 17.10 13.05 7.34
C GLY A 245 17.63 11.61 7.24
N GLY A 246 17.71 10.90 8.36
CA GLY A 246 18.26 9.56 8.51
C GLY A 246 17.18 8.48 8.55
N ARG A 247 16.68 8.09 7.37
CA ARG A 247 15.63 7.05 7.26
C ARG A 247 16.08 5.69 7.82
N ALA A 248 17.33 5.31 7.56
CA ALA A 248 17.89 4.04 8.01
C ALA A 248 18.18 4.02 9.52
N THR A 249 18.67 5.14 10.07
CA THR A 249 18.95 5.25 11.51
C THR A 249 17.67 5.23 12.33
N THR A 250 16.62 5.91 11.87
CA THR A 250 15.29 5.88 12.51
C THR A 250 14.73 4.45 12.54
N CYS A 251 14.83 3.71 11.43
CA CYS A 251 14.40 2.31 11.36
C CYS A 251 15.21 1.41 12.33
N CYS A 252 16.54 1.57 12.36
CA CYS A 252 17.41 0.80 13.25
C CYS A 252 17.07 1.04 14.73
N VAL A 253 16.91 2.30 15.15
CA VAL A 253 16.52 2.65 16.52
C VAL A 253 15.17 2.05 16.87
N MET A 254 14.19 2.12 15.97
CA MET A 254 12.87 1.52 16.20
C MET A 254 12.94 0.00 16.35
N LEU A 255 13.71 -0.70 15.52
CA LEU A 255 13.87 -2.15 15.62
C LEU A 255 14.58 -2.56 16.92
N VAL A 256 15.56 -1.78 17.37
CA VAL A 256 16.26 -2.02 18.66
C VAL A 256 15.31 -1.80 19.84
N VAL A 257 14.49 -0.74 19.81
CA VAL A 257 13.51 -0.46 20.87
C VAL A 257 12.36 -1.49 20.86
N ALA A 258 11.97 -1.98 19.68
CA ALA A 258 10.93 -2.99 19.52
C ALA A 258 11.41 -4.40 19.88
N ALA A 259 12.72 -4.65 19.93
CA ALA A 259 13.25 -5.90 20.43
C ALA A 259 12.88 -6.01 21.92
N PRO A 260 12.21 -7.10 22.35
CA PRO A 260 11.81 -7.26 23.75
C PRO A 260 13.07 -7.31 24.61
N MET A 261 13.33 -6.20 25.30
CA MET A 261 14.39 -6.07 26.29
C MET A 261 13.86 -6.61 27.62
N VAL A 262 13.89 -7.95 27.72
CA VAL A 262 13.62 -8.78 28.91
C VAL A 262 12.19 -8.76 29.44
#